data_AF-A0A9D2F8U3-F1
#
_entry.id   AF-A0A9D2F8U3-F1
#
_cell.length_a   1.000
_cell.length_b   1.000
_cell.length_c   1.000
_cell.angle_alpha   90.00
_cell.angle_beta   90.00
_cell.angle_gamma   90.00
#
_symmetry.space_group_name_H-M   'P 1'
#
loop_
_entity.id
_entity.type
_entity.pdbx_description
1 polymer ?
#
loop_
_entity_poly.entity_id
_entity_poly.type
_entity_poly.pdbx_seq_one_letter_code
_entity_poly.pdbx_strand_id
1 'polypeptide(L)'
;MSTYIKNLFNYSRSLPEPFDTLKSKKVKVSSKYGDGTEATLCTTVIKAVQAVCCCMNGSKEGAVGVIDHRTVAEYKSSMGPDAYHLVVYDSSTGSVIASVYDKNTEILETYTMNNSERDGAAVMMALIPVLLQDQEFKDYFDEYYDQFINGHPDMGVATMSMAYMCDNAYRRIKDESCSAYVKVEVDRSGNLMRVSQAQIDSGSFMPTNVVAGEFTIFAKTGPATIKKA
;
A
#
# COMPACT_ATOMS: atom_id res chain seq x y z
N MET A 1 16.90 14.17 2.64
CA MET A 1 15.69 13.32 2.49
C MET A 1 15.21 13.50 1.07
N SER A 2 15.16 12.42 0.29
CA SER A 2 14.72 12.51 -1.11
C SER A 2 13.28 13.03 -1.18
N THR A 3 12.98 13.94 -2.10
CA THR A 3 11.67 14.61 -2.23
C THR A 3 10.53 13.60 -2.37
N TYR A 4 10.77 12.45 -3.00
CA TYR A 4 9.74 11.41 -3.17
C TYR A 4 9.28 10.80 -1.84
N ILE A 5 10.16 10.72 -0.82
CA ILE A 5 9.80 10.19 0.50
C ILE A 5 8.72 11.07 1.14
N LYS A 6 8.79 12.39 0.91
CA LYS A 6 7.77 13.32 1.41
C LYS A 6 6.43 13.15 0.70
N ASN A 7 6.43 12.68 -0.54
CA ASN A 7 5.20 12.40 -1.27
C ASN A 7 4.52 11.12 -0.74
N LEU A 8 5.31 10.08 -0.45
CA LEU A 8 4.79 8.80 0.06
C LEU A 8 4.44 8.87 1.56
N PHE A 9 5.24 9.60 2.34
CA PHE A 9 5.07 9.80 3.78
C PHE A 9 4.74 11.26 4.10
N ASN A 10 3.57 11.70 3.63
CA ASN A 10 3.07 13.04 3.96
C ASN A 10 2.24 13.03 5.25
N TYR A 11 2.86 13.45 6.36
CA TYR A 11 2.22 13.54 7.68
C TYR A 11 1.25 14.73 7.85
N SER A 12 1.17 15.66 6.88
CA SER A 12 0.20 16.78 6.93
C SER A 12 -1.22 16.34 6.57
N ARG A 13 -1.39 15.21 5.86
CA ARG A 13 -2.71 14.69 5.45
C ARG A 13 -3.50 14.19 6.65
N SER A 14 -4.81 14.44 6.69
CA SER A 14 -5.70 13.89 7.72
C SER A 14 -5.67 12.36 7.69
N LEU A 15 -5.74 11.73 8.87
CA LEU A 15 -5.83 10.27 8.96
C LEU A 15 -7.24 9.82 8.54
N PRO A 16 -7.40 8.65 7.90
CA PRO A 16 -8.70 8.08 7.64
C PRO A 16 -9.27 7.44 8.91
N GLU A 17 -10.57 7.15 8.90
CA GLU A 17 -11.21 6.31 9.94
C GLU A 17 -10.47 4.97 10.08
N PRO A 18 -10.39 4.40 11.30
CA PRO A 18 -10.93 4.92 12.57
C PRO A 18 -9.98 5.88 13.31
N PHE A 19 -8.89 6.33 12.67
CA PHE A 19 -7.83 7.11 13.31
C PHE A 19 -8.00 8.63 13.19
N ASP A 20 -9.01 9.07 12.44
CA ASP A 20 -9.36 10.47 12.16
C ASP A 20 -9.69 11.28 13.43
N THR A 21 -10.14 10.59 14.49
CA THR A 21 -10.51 11.21 15.78
C THR A 21 -9.36 11.29 16.79
N LEU A 22 -8.19 10.74 16.47
CA LEU A 22 -7.03 10.76 17.37
C LEU A 22 -6.53 12.19 17.60
N LYS A 23 -6.27 12.54 18.87
CA LYS A 23 -5.71 13.85 19.26
C LYS A 23 -4.29 14.10 18.75
N SER A 24 -3.55 13.02 18.48
CA SER A 24 -2.16 13.05 18.01
C SER A 24 -1.93 11.91 17.03
N LYS A 25 -1.14 12.17 15.99
CA LYS A 25 -0.63 11.14 15.07
C LYS A 25 0.60 10.43 15.60
N LYS A 26 1.23 10.97 16.64
CA LYS A 26 2.42 10.38 17.28
C LYS A 26 2.00 9.33 18.29
N VAL A 27 2.65 8.18 18.23
CA VAL A 27 2.43 7.04 19.12
C VAL A 27 3.77 6.65 19.71
N LYS A 28 3.80 6.40 21.03
CA LYS A 28 5.03 6.13 21.80
C LYS A 28 5.58 4.71 21.59
N VAL A 29 5.83 4.37 20.34
CA VAL A 29 6.41 3.11 19.90
C VAL A 29 7.50 3.39 18.86
N SER A 30 8.38 2.43 18.65
CA SER A 30 9.44 2.49 17.63
C SER A 30 9.60 1.09 17.07
N SER A 31 9.64 0.96 15.75
CA SER A 31 9.95 -0.32 15.10
C SER A 31 11.37 -0.77 15.46
N LYS A 32 11.70 -2.04 15.22
CA LYS A 32 13.07 -2.55 15.40
C LYS A 32 14.11 -1.86 14.51
N TYR A 33 13.66 -1.15 13.48
CA TYR A 33 14.49 -0.32 12.60
C TYR A 33 14.55 1.16 13.03
N GLY A 34 13.84 1.51 14.11
CA GLY A 34 13.87 2.83 14.72
C GLY A 34 15.09 3.05 15.61
N ASP A 35 15.35 4.32 15.91
CA ASP A 35 16.40 4.80 16.81
C ASP A 35 15.84 5.20 18.19
N GLY A 36 14.64 4.71 18.52
CA GLY A 36 13.91 5.05 19.75
C GLY A 36 13.01 6.29 19.64
N THR A 37 12.94 6.95 18.47
CA THR A 37 11.94 8.01 18.26
C THR A 37 10.53 7.44 18.14
N GLU A 38 9.55 8.24 18.55
CA GLU A 38 8.12 7.93 18.40
C GLU A 38 7.70 7.76 16.94
N ALA A 39 6.94 6.71 16.67
CA ALA A 39 6.25 6.47 15.42
C ALA A 39 5.22 7.58 15.13
N THR A 40 5.04 7.88 13.84
CA THR A 40 3.99 8.80 13.37
C THR A 40 3.10 8.09 12.38
N LEU A 41 1.79 8.05 12.66
CA LEU A 41 0.78 7.50 11.78
C LEU A 41 0.77 8.22 10.42
N CYS A 42 0.75 7.45 9.34
CA CYS A 42 0.79 7.94 7.97
C CYS A 42 -0.49 7.56 7.22
N THR A 43 -1.22 8.56 6.71
CA THR A 43 -2.45 8.36 5.92
C THR A 43 -2.27 7.35 4.79
N THR A 44 -1.15 7.41 4.08
CA THR A 44 -0.84 6.55 2.94
C THR A 44 -0.68 5.09 3.33
N VAL A 45 0.04 4.80 4.42
CA VAL A 45 0.21 3.45 4.95
C VAL A 45 -1.13 2.91 5.46
N ILE A 46 -1.87 3.71 6.22
CA ILE A 46 -3.17 3.30 6.76
C ILE A 46 -4.13 2.91 5.64
N LYS A 47 -4.29 3.78 4.62
CA LYS A 47 -5.18 3.49 3.49
C LYS A 47 -4.76 2.24 2.73
N ALA A 48 -3.47 2.02 2.53
CA ALA A 48 -2.96 0.83 1.85
C ALA A 48 -3.24 -0.44 2.65
N VAL A 49 -2.91 -0.46 3.94
CA VAL A 49 -3.16 -1.60 4.83
C VAL A 49 -4.67 -1.91 4.88
N GLN A 50 -5.51 -0.90 5.08
CA GLN A 50 -6.97 -1.07 5.10
C GLN A 50 -7.52 -1.58 3.76
N ALA A 51 -6.99 -1.10 2.63
CA ALA A 51 -7.38 -1.60 1.32
C ALA A 51 -7.05 -3.10 1.18
N VAL A 52 -5.85 -3.53 1.60
CA VAL A 52 -5.50 -4.96 1.62
C VAL A 52 -6.43 -5.74 2.55
N CYS A 53 -6.71 -5.26 3.77
CA CYS A 53 -7.65 -5.91 4.69
C CYS A 53 -9.05 -6.07 4.07
N CYS A 54 -9.55 -5.03 3.38
CA CYS A 54 -10.84 -5.10 2.68
C CYS A 54 -10.83 -6.12 1.53
N CYS A 55 -9.72 -6.21 0.79
CA CYS A 55 -9.54 -7.20 -0.27
C CYS A 55 -9.48 -8.62 0.31
N MET A 56 -8.85 -8.82 1.48
CA MET A 56 -8.74 -10.12 2.14
C MET A 56 -10.08 -10.66 2.64
N ASN A 57 -10.93 -9.80 3.21
CA ASN A 57 -12.23 -10.20 3.73
C ASN A 57 -13.38 -10.04 2.72
N GLY A 58 -13.09 -9.57 1.50
CA GLY A 58 -14.07 -9.39 0.42
C GLY A 58 -15.05 -8.24 0.62
N SER A 59 -14.79 -7.33 1.56
CA SER A 59 -15.69 -6.18 1.83
C SER A 59 -15.58 -5.06 0.80
N LYS A 60 -14.46 -4.98 0.06
CA LYS A 60 -14.28 -4.05 -1.07
C LYS A 60 -13.53 -4.72 -2.21
N GLU A 61 -13.80 -4.24 -3.42
CA GLU A 61 -13.07 -4.61 -4.62
C GLU A 61 -11.61 -4.14 -4.58
N GLY A 62 -10.79 -4.77 -5.42
CA GLY A 62 -9.37 -4.53 -5.54
C GLY A 62 -8.60 -5.82 -5.33
N ALA A 63 -7.30 -5.76 -5.61
CA ALA A 63 -6.43 -6.91 -5.46
C ALA A 63 -4.97 -6.51 -5.30
N VAL A 64 -4.19 -7.38 -4.65
CA VAL A 64 -2.74 -7.28 -4.61
C VAL A 64 -2.13 -8.68 -4.77
N GLY A 65 -1.03 -8.76 -5.49
CA GLY A 65 -0.43 -10.03 -5.90
C GLY A 65 1.05 -9.90 -6.21
N VAL A 66 1.67 -11.07 -6.37
CA VAL A 66 3.08 -11.25 -6.69
C VAL A 66 3.16 -11.97 -8.03
N ILE A 67 4.09 -11.54 -8.90
CA ILE A 67 4.39 -12.22 -10.16
C ILE A 67 5.71 -12.98 -10.01
N ASP A 68 6.76 -12.24 -9.67
CA ASP A 68 8.13 -12.69 -9.53
C ASP A 68 8.83 -11.81 -8.48
N HIS A 69 9.88 -11.08 -8.86
CA HIS A 69 10.42 -9.97 -8.06
C HIS A 69 9.52 -8.72 -8.13
N ARG A 70 8.44 -8.75 -8.92
CA ARG A 70 7.43 -7.70 -9.01
C ARG A 70 6.17 -8.02 -8.22
N THR A 71 5.56 -6.96 -7.71
CA THR A 71 4.23 -6.97 -7.12
C THR A 71 3.30 -6.08 -7.92
N VAL A 72 2.02 -6.41 -7.90
CA VAL A 72 0.97 -5.69 -8.62
C VAL A 72 -0.22 -5.39 -7.72
N ALA A 73 -0.85 -4.25 -7.93
CA ALA A 73 -2.06 -3.87 -7.21
C ALA A 73 -3.11 -3.23 -8.13
N GLU A 74 -4.35 -3.68 -7.98
CA GLU A 74 -5.56 -3.01 -8.45
C GLU A 74 -6.20 -2.31 -7.24
N TYR A 75 -5.89 -1.03 -7.07
CA TYR A 75 -6.45 -0.25 -5.95
C TYR A 75 -7.78 0.37 -6.37
N LYS A 76 -8.89 -0.06 -5.74
CA LYS A 76 -10.20 0.56 -5.94
C LYS A 76 -10.21 1.98 -5.37
N SER A 77 -10.23 2.98 -6.25
CA SER A 77 -10.25 4.38 -5.84
C SER A 77 -11.64 4.81 -5.39
N SER A 78 -11.70 5.61 -4.32
CA SER A 78 -12.94 6.24 -3.86
C SER A 78 -13.37 7.44 -4.71
N MET A 79 -12.59 7.79 -5.74
CA MET A 79 -12.88 8.90 -6.65
C MET A 79 -14.07 8.64 -7.58
N GLY A 80 -14.49 7.38 -7.74
CA GLY A 80 -15.62 7.01 -8.57
C GLY A 80 -15.89 5.50 -8.59
N PRO A 81 -17.08 5.07 -9.04
CA PRO A 81 -17.46 3.67 -9.08
C PRO A 81 -16.56 2.84 -10.00
N ASP A 82 -16.05 3.41 -11.08
CA ASP A 82 -15.18 2.71 -12.04
C ASP A 82 -13.70 3.09 -11.89
N ALA A 83 -13.35 3.92 -10.92
CA ALA A 83 -11.98 4.41 -10.74
C ALA A 83 -11.11 3.35 -10.05
N TYR A 84 -10.03 2.97 -10.71
CA TYR A 84 -8.97 2.11 -10.20
C TYR A 84 -7.62 2.78 -10.38
N HIS A 85 -6.67 2.44 -9.51
CA HIS A 85 -5.26 2.77 -9.72
C HIS A 85 -4.50 1.46 -9.89
N LEU A 86 -3.89 1.31 -11.07
CA LEU A 86 -3.09 0.15 -11.43
C LEU A 86 -1.65 0.44 -11.09
N VAL A 87 -1.01 -0.43 -10.32
CA VAL A 87 0.39 -0.24 -9.90
C VAL A 87 1.16 -1.53 -10.11
N VAL A 88 2.38 -1.40 -10.63
CA VAL A 88 3.39 -2.45 -10.64
C VAL A 88 4.64 -1.90 -9.96
N TYR A 89 5.16 -2.66 -9.00
CA TYR A 89 6.42 -2.38 -8.32
C TYR A 89 7.41 -3.49 -8.61
N ASP A 90 8.66 -3.12 -8.90
CA ASP A 90 9.78 -4.04 -9.10
C ASP A 90 10.74 -3.91 -7.92
N SER A 91 10.84 -4.96 -7.09
CA SER A 91 11.73 -4.98 -5.92
C SER A 91 13.21 -5.08 -6.24
N SER A 92 13.59 -5.53 -7.46
CA SER A 92 14.98 -5.63 -7.88
C SER A 92 15.55 -4.26 -8.26
N THR A 93 14.75 -3.42 -8.89
CA THR A 93 15.17 -2.07 -9.34
C THR A 93 14.71 -0.97 -8.39
N GLY A 94 13.61 -1.20 -7.67
CA GLY A 94 12.86 -0.20 -6.92
C GLY A 94 11.85 0.56 -7.76
N SER A 95 11.74 0.28 -9.07
CA SER A 95 10.90 1.06 -9.98
C SER A 95 9.41 0.88 -9.71
N VAL A 96 8.66 1.95 -9.91
CA VAL A 96 7.20 1.96 -9.81
C VAL A 96 6.62 2.51 -11.11
N ILE A 97 5.73 1.73 -11.73
CA ILE A 97 4.86 2.22 -12.81
C ILE A 97 3.42 2.22 -12.29
N ALA A 98 2.66 3.26 -12.63
CA ALA A 98 1.30 3.39 -12.14
C ALA A 98 0.40 4.16 -13.10
N SER A 99 -0.89 3.86 -13.07
CA SER A 99 -1.89 4.52 -13.90
C SER A 99 -3.21 4.68 -13.19
N VAL A 100 -3.92 5.73 -13.53
CA VAL A 100 -5.32 5.90 -13.19
C VAL A 100 -6.09 5.21 -14.30
N TYR A 101 -6.96 4.29 -13.93
CA TYR A 101 -7.73 3.49 -14.86
C TYR A 101 -9.22 3.67 -14.57
N ASP A 102 -9.98 3.93 -15.63
CA ASP A 102 -11.43 3.92 -15.57
C ASP A 102 -11.95 2.61 -16.16
N LYS A 103 -12.56 1.77 -15.34
CA LYS A 103 -13.00 0.41 -15.73
C LYS A 103 -14.14 0.39 -16.73
N ASN A 104 -14.90 1.48 -16.86
CA ASN A 104 -16.00 1.58 -17.81
C ASN A 104 -15.52 2.00 -19.21
N THR A 105 -14.57 2.93 -19.28
CA THR A 105 -14.03 3.47 -20.54
C THR A 105 -12.70 2.83 -20.96
N GLU A 106 -12.05 2.10 -20.06
CA GLU A 106 -10.72 1.50 -20.19
C GLU A 106 -9.60 2.52 -20.46
N ILE A 107 -9.81 3.79 -20.08
CA ILE A 107 -8.84 4.87 -20.28
C ILE A 107 -7.76 4.83 -19.18
N LEU A 108 -6.50 5.01 -19.59
CA LEU A 108 -5.31 5.10 -18.74
C LEU A 108 -4.74 6.52 -18.70
N GLU A 109 -4.73 7.13 -17.52
CA GLU A 109 -4.09 8.43 -17.29
C GLU A 109 -2.84 8.32 -16.42
N THR A 110 -2.01 9.36 -16.46
CA THR A 110 -0.81 9.47 -15.63
C THR A 110 -1.20 9.45 -14.15
N TYR A 111 -0.51 8.62 -13.38
CA TYR A 111 -0.61 8.66 -11.93
C TYR A 111 0.39 9.66 -11.36
N THR A 112 -0.11 10.68 -10.67
CA THR A 112 0.73 11.68 -9.99
C THR A 112 0.51 11.66 -8.48
N MET A 113 1.62 11.41 -7.77
CA MET A 113 1.69 11.26 -6.32
C MET A 113 2.41 12.45 -5.69
N ASN A 114 1.65 13.44 -5.22
CA ASN A 114 2.19 14.62 -4.56
C ASN A 114 1.23 15.15 -3.49
N ASN A 115 1.51 16.31 -2.92
CA ASN A 115 0.68 16.89 -1.85
C ASN A 115 -0.71 17.35 -2.29
N SER A 116 -0.87 17.73 -3.55
CA SER A 116 -2.11 18.32 -4.09
C SER A 116 -3.01 17.28 -4.77
N GLU A 117 -2.46 16.13 -5.14
CA GLU A 117 -3.16 15.08 -5.86
C GLU A 117 -3.24 13.81 -5.01
N ARG A 118 -2.82 12.66 -5.56
CA ARG A 118 -3.00 11.35 -4.91
C ARG A 118 -2.01 11.15 -3.77
N ASP A 119 -2.49 10.52 -2.71
CA ASP A 119 -1.74 10.26 -1.48
C ASP A 119 -0.72 9.11 -1.58
N GLY A 120 -0.73 8.35 -2.68
CA GLY A 120 0.17 7.22 -2.86
C GLY A 120 -0.30 5.90 -2.28
N ALA A 121 -1.54 5.81 -1.77
CA ALA A 121 -2.04 4.58 -1.14
C ALA A 121 -1.99 3.36 -2.08
N ALA A 122 -2.24 3.57 -3.38
CA ALA A 122 -2.12 2.52 -4.40
C ALA A 122 -0.67 2.01 -4.54
N VAL A 123 0.31 2.92 -4.49
CA VAL A 123 1.74 2.57 -4.53
C VAL A 123 2.12 1.80 -3.28
N MET A 124 1.72 2.30 -2.11
CA MET A 124 1.99 1.61 -0.85
C MET A 124 1.29 0.25 -0.77
N MET A 125 0.09 0.09 -1.35
CA MET A 125 -0.60 -1.20 -1.45
C MET A 125 0.22 -2.22 -2.25
N ALA A 126 0.82 -1.81 -3.38
CA ALA A 126 1.70 -2.67 -4.16
C ALA A 126 2.98 -3.05 -3.38
N LEU A 127 3.43 -2.24 -2.41
CA LEU A 127 4.58 -2.56 -1.56
C LEU A 127 4.25 -3.56 -0.44
N ILE A 128 2.97 -3.73 -0.05
CA ILE A 128 2.57 -4.58 1.09
C ILE A 128 3.12 -6.01 1.00
N PRO A 129 3.12 -6.73 -0.13
CA PRO A 129 3.70 -8.07 -0.19
C PRO A 129 5.19 -8.13 0.14
N VAL A 130 5.96 -7.06 -0.15
CA VAL A 130 7.38 -6.96 0.21
C VAL A 130 7.55 -6.54 1.66
N LEU A 131 6.66 -5.67 2.17
CA LEU A 131 6.67 -5.27 3.57
C LEU A 131 6.34 -6.45 4.50
N LEU A 132 5.38 -7.31 4.12
CA LEU A 132 4.98 -8.52 4.84
C LEU A 132 6.06 -9.61 4.92
N GLN A 133 7.14 -9.52 4.15
CA GLN A 133 8.29 -10.43 4.31
C GLN A 133 9.07 -10.14 5.60
N ASP A 134 8.90 -8.95 6.19
CA ASP A 134 9.46 -8.63 7.50
C ASP A 134 8.52 -9.10 8.61
N GLN A 135 9.08 -9.88 9.54
CA GLN A 135 8.30 -10.49 10.62
C GLN A 135 7.58 -9.45 11.51
N GLU A 136 8.23 -8.34 11.85
CA GLU A 136 7.60 -7.32 12.71
C GLU A 136 6.41 -6.67 11.99
N PHE A 137 6.59 -6.30 10.71
CA PHE A 137 5.48 -5.78 9.92
C PHE A 137 4.33 -6.79 9.82
N LYS A 138 4.64 -8.08 9.60
CA LYS A 138 3.65 -9.15 9.51
C LYS A 138 2.88 -9.33 10.81
N ASP A 139 3.56 -9.43 11.94
CA ASP A 139 2.93 -9.67 13.24
C ASP A 139 1.91 -8.56 13.57
N TYR A 140 2.29 -7.30 13.35
CA TYR A 140 1.38 -6.17 13.56
C TYR A 140 0.31 -6.03 12.47
N PHE A 141 0.56 -6.51 11.26
CA PHE A 141 -0.48 -6.60 10.24
C PHE A 141 -1.55 -7.62 10.65
N ASP A 142 -1.16 -8.81 11.11
CA ASP A 142 -2.09 -9.84 11.57
C ASP A 142 -2.90 -9.35 12.79
N GLU A 143 -2.25 -8.71 13.77
CA GLU A 143 -2.92 -8.12 14.94
C GLU A 143 -3.90 -7.00 14.54
N TYR A 144 -3.50 -6.12 13.62
CA TYR A 144 -4.40 -5.09 13.10
C TYR A 144 -5.56 -5.70 12.32
N TYR A 145 -5.33 -6.73 11.53
CA TYR A 145 -6.37 -7.40 10.75
C TYR A 145 -7.43 -8.02 11.65
N ASP A 146 -7.03 -8.65 12.76
CA ASP A 146 -7.97 -9.16 13.76
C ASP A 146 -8.82 -8.04 14.38
N GLN A 147 -8.23 -6.89 14.68
CA GLN A 147 -9.01 -5.72 15.10
C GLN A 147 -9.98 -5.27 13.99
N PHE A 148 -9.48 -5.17 12.75
CA PHE A 148 -10.23 -4.67 11.60
C PHE A 148 -11.49 -5.50 11.31
N ILE A 149 -11.39 -6.83 11.25
CA ILE A 149 -12.53 -7.70 10.93
C ILE A 149 -13.59 -7.73 12.05
N ASN A 150 -13.19 -7.39 13.28
CA ASN A 150 -14.09 -7.31 14.44
C ASN A 150 -14.61 -5.89 14.72
N GLY A 151 -14.35 -4.92 13.83
CA GLY A 151 -14.83 -3.55 13.98
C GLY A 151 -14.03 -2.69 14.97
N HIS A 152 -12.74 -2.99 15.14
CA HIS A 152 -11.80 -2.31 16.04
C HIS A 152 -12.25 -2.30 17.52
N PRO A 153 -12.49 -3.48 18.15
CA PRO A 153 -12.96 -3.56 19.52
C PRO A 153 -11.98 -2.96 20.53
N ASP A 154 -10.67 -3.01 20.24
CA ASP A 154 -9.62 -2.30 20.98
C ASP A 154 -8.90 -1.30 20.07
N MET A 155 -9.31 -0.04 20.17
CA MET A 155 -8.67 1.06 19.42
C MET A 155 -7.23 1.33 19.86
N GLY A 156 -6.84 0.96 21.08
CA GLY A 156 -5.46 1.06 21.55
C GLY A 156 -4.55 0.10 20.80
N VAL A 157 -4.95 -1.16 20.70
CA VAL A 157 -4.26 -2.19 19.90
C VAL A 157 -4.21 -1.77 18.43
N ALA A 158 -5.36 -1.43 17.83
CA ALA A 158 -5.40 -1.01 16.43
C ALA A 158 -4.46 0.17 16.11
N THR A 159 -4.40 1.15 17.02
CA THR A 159 -3.50 2.32 16.89
C THR A 159 -2.04 1.92 17.03
N MET A 160 -1.73 1.02 17.97
CA MET A 160 -0.38 0.53 18.22
C MET A 160 0.16 -0.27 17.02
N SER A 161 -0.59 -1.27 16.56
CA SER A 161 -0.18 -2.12 15.44
C SER A 161 0.01 -1.30 14.17
N MET A 162 -0.90 -0.35 13.90
CA MET A 162 -0.78 0.56 12.77
C MET A 162 0.43 1.51 12.88
N ALA A 163 0.75 1.98 14.09
CA ALA A 163 1.93 2.82 14.31
C ALA A 163 3.24 2.06 14.08
N TYR A 164 3.34 0.81 14.52
CA TYR A 164 4.48 -0.05 14.21
C TYR A 164 4.62 -0.27 12.70
N MET A 165 3.54 -0.58 11.99
CA MET A 165 3.58 -0.71 10.52
C MET A 165 4.01 0.58 9.82
N CYS A 166 3.51 1.75 10.28
CA CYS A 166 3.90 3.05 9.73
C CYS A 166 5.39 3.34 9.91
N ASP A 167 5.94 3.09 11.11
CA ASP A 167 7.36 3.33 11.38
C ASP A 167 8.25 2.31 10.67
N ASN A 168 7.89 1.03 10.69
CA ASN A 168 8.62 -0.04 9.99
C ASN A 168 8.73 0.25 8.47
N ALA A 169 7.60 0.56 7.82
CA ALA A 169 7.60 0.93 6.40
C ALA A 169 8.43 2.19 6.14
N TYR A 170 8.27 3.23 6.96
CA TYR A 170 9.03 4.47 6.81
C TYR A 170 10.54 4.24 6.94
N ARG A 171 11.00 3.53 7.96
CA ARG A 171 12.43 3.27 8.21
C ARG A 171 13.03 2.44 7.07
N ARG A 172 12.36 1.37 6.66
CA ARG A 172 12.83 0.49 5.58
C ARG A 172 12.83 1.16 4.22
N ILE A 173 11.90 2.08 3.92
CA ILE A 173 11.85 2.75 2.62
C ILE A 173 12.78 3.97 2.57
N LYS A 174 12.96 4.67 3.69
CA LYS A 174 13.76 5.91 3.74
C LYS A 174 15.25 5.66 3.88
N ASP A 175 15.64 4.70 4.69
CA ASP A 175 17.03 4.54 5.13
C ASP A 175 17.72 3.44 4.34
N GLU A 176 18.54 3.82 3.36
CA GLU A 176 19.35 2.91 2.54
C GLU A 176 20.33 2.08 3.36
N SER A 177 20.67 2.50 4.60
CA SER A 177 21.52 1.72 5.51
C SER A 177 20.75 0.68 6.33
N CYS A 178 19.41 0.67 6.25
CA CYS A 178 18.58 -0.32 6.91
C CYS A 178 18.90 -1.72 6.38
N SER A 179 19.13 -2.68 7.27
CA SER A 179 19.41 -4.07 6.90
C SER A 179 18.26 -4.75 6.14
N ALA A 180 17.04 -4.22 6.24
CA ALA A 180 15.87 -4.65 5.49
C ALA A 180 15.33 -3.54 4.57
N TYR A 181 16.25 -2.75 3.98
CA TYR A 181 15.92 -1.65 3.08
C TYR A 181 15.02 -2.11 1.92
N VAL A 182 13.98 -1.33 1.65
CA VAL A 182 13.04 -1.51 0.55
C VAL A 182 13.25 -0.35 -0.41
N LYS A 183 13.94 -0.63 -1.52
CA LYS A 183 14.24 0.38 -2.53
C LYS A 183 12.96 0.81 -3.24
N VAL A 184 12.70 2.12 -3.29
CA VAL A 184 11.58 2.70 -4.02
C VAL A 184 12.07 3.92 -4.79
N GLU A 185 11.96 3.87 -6.11
CA GLU A 185 12.34 4.93 -7.02
C GLU A 185 11.09 5.62 -7.57
N VAL A 186 10.91 6.88 -7.18
CA VAL A 186 9.81 7.73 -7.64
C VAL A 186 10.37 9.09 -8.02
N ASP A 187 9.88 9.64 -9.13
CA ASP A 187 10.27 10.96 -9.59
C ASP A 187 9.89 12.05 -8.58
N ARG A 188 10.69 13.12 -8.52
CA ARG A 188 10.49 14.21 -7.56
C ARG A 188 9.17 14.96 -7.76
N SER A 189 8.65 15.03 -8.99
CA SER A 189 7.34 15.63 -9.27
C SER A 189 6.18 14.76 -8.80
N GLY A 190 6.43 13.48 -8.50
CA GLY A 190 5.42 12.49 -8.19
C GLY A 190 4.80 11.83 -9.41
N ASN A 191 5.16 12.24 -10.63
CA ASN A 191 4.70 11.59 -11.85
C ASN A 191 5.33 10.21 -12.00
N LEU A 192 4.49 9.19 -12.16
CA LEU A 192 4.93 7.83 -12.39
C LEU A 192 4.79 7.48 -13.88
N MET A 193 5.73 6.65 -14.35
CA MET A 193 5.61 6.06 -15.68
C MET A 193 4.32 5.24 -15.76
N ARG A 194 3.61 5.35 -16.89
CA ARG A 194 2.29 4.78 -17.07
C ARG A 194 2.37 3.28 -17.38
N VAL A 195 1.51 2.48 -16.76
CA VAL A 195 1.14 1.14 -17.25
C VAL A 195 0.48 1.32 -18.61
N SER A 196 0.93 0.59 -19.63
CA SER A 196 0.36 0.67 -20.97
C SER A 196 -0.71 -0.40 -21.21
N GLN A 197 -1.67 -0.10 -22.09
CA GLN A 197 -2.69 -1.06 -22.50
C GLN A 197 -2.07 -2.33 -23.08
N ALA A 198 -1.04 -2.20 -23.93
CA ALA A 198 -0.33 -3.35 -24.49
C ALA A 198 0.27 -4.28 -23.42
N GLN A 199 0.75 -3.75 -22.29
CA GLN A 199 1.24 -4.57 -21.20
C GLN A 199 0.12 -5.30 -20.46
N ILE A 200 -1.04 -4.66 -20.29
CA ILE A 200 -2.24 -5.30 -19.73
C ILE A 200 -2.70 -6.42 -20.66
N ASP A 201 -2.91 -6.14 -21.94
CA ASP A 201 -3.43 -7.09 -22.94
C ASP A 201 -2.50 -8.30 -23.14
N SER A 202 -1.18 -8.08 -23.03
CA SER A 202 -0.20 -9.17 -23.13
C SER A 202 -0.18 -10.11 -21.93
N GLY A 203 -0.87 -9.78 -20.83
CA GLY A 203 -0.82 -10.53 -19.58
C GLY A 203 0.51 -10.39 -18.83
N SER A 204 1.35 -9.40 -19.17
CA SER A 204 2.69 -9.18 -18.56
C SER A 204 2.65 -8.96 -17.05
N PHE A 205 1.48 -8.58 -16.53
CA PHE A 205 1.25 -8.29 -15.12
C PHE A 205 0.30 -9.26 -14.43
N MET A 206 0.06 -10.44 -15.03
CA MET A 206 -0.74 -11.48 -14.41
C MET A 206 0.00 -12.05 -13.19
N PRO A 207 -0.57 -11.95 -11.97
CA PRO A 207 0.08 -12.46 -10.76
C PRO A 207 0.16 -13.98 -10.77
N THR A 208 1.27 -14.52 -10.29
CA THR A 208 1.47 -15.96 -10.04
C THR A 208 0.92 -16.37 -8.69
N ASN A 209 0.88 -15.43 -7.73
CA ASN A 209 0.29 -15.61 -6.42
C ASN A 209 -0.55 -14.39 -6.05
N VAL A 210 -1.82 -14.61 -5.70
CA VAL A 210 -2.71 -13.54 -5.21
C VAL A 210 -2.58 -13.45 -3.70
N VAL A 211 -2.23 -12.27 -3.19
CA VAL A 211 -2.07 -12.02 -1.74
C VAL A 211 -3.42 -11.66 -1.12
N ALA A 212 -4.22 -10.82 -1.80
CA ALA A 212 -5.56 -10.46 -1.37
C ALA A 212 -6.44 -10.05 -2.55
N GLY A 213 -7.76 -10.23 -2.42
CA GLY A 213 -8.75 -9.77 -3.39
C GLY A 213 -8.86 -10.63 -4.64
N GLU A 214 -9.45 -10.04 -5.68
CA GLU A 214 -9.66 -10.66 -7.00
C GLU A 214 -9.24 -9.68 -8.09
N PHE A 215 -8.24 -10.06 -8.90
CA PHE A 215 -7.83 -9.25 -10.04
C PHE A 215 -8.91 -9.33 -11.13
N THR A 216 -9.28 -8.16 -11.65
CA THR A 216 -10.29 -8.03 -12.72
C THR A 216 -9.80 -7.24 -13.93
N ILE A 217 -8.61 -6.61 -13.86
CA ILE A 217 -8.04 -5.72 -14.88
C ILE A 217 -6.72 -6.28 -15.39
N PHE A 218 -5.71 -6.44 -14.55
CA PHE A 218 -4.41 -7.05 -14.92
C PHE A 218 -4.55 -8.52 -15.28
N ALA A 219 -5.55 -9.17 -14.72
CA ALA A 219 -5.91 -10.55 -14.97
C ALA A 219 -7.38 -10.77 -14.60
N LYS A 220 -7.94 -11.90 -14.99
CA LYS A 220 -9.20 -12.43 -14.43
C LYS A 220 -8.83 -13.60 -13.53
N THR A 221 -8.49 -13.33 -12.27
CA THR A 221 -8.21 -14.39 -11.29
C THR A 221 -9.49 -14.78 -10.58
N GLY A 222 -9.59 -16.00 -10.03
CA GLY A 222 -10.58 -16.26 -8.98
C GLY A 222 -10.21 -15.53 -7.68
N PRO A 223 -11.09 -15.49 -6.66
CA PRO A 223 -10.79 -14.88 -5.39
C PRO A 223 -9.55 -15.53 -4.75
N ALA A 224 -8.71 -14.72 -4.09
CA ALA A 224 -7.56 -15.21 -3.35
C ALA A 224 -7.98 -16.33 -2.40
N THR A 225 -7.26 -17.45 -2.41
CA THR A 225 -7.53 -18.52 -1.43
C THR A 225 -7.11 -18.00 -0.06
N ILE A 226 -8.08 -17.74 0.82
CA ILE A 226 -7.82 -17.28 2.19
C ILE A 226 -7.08 -18.41 2.92
N LYS A 227 -5.76 -18.38 2.90
CA LYS A 227 -4.95 -19.13 3.84
C LYS A 227 -4.93 -18.28 5.11
N LYS A 228 -5.59 -18.75 6.16
CA LYS A 228 -5.23 -18.27 7.51
C LYS A 228 -3.72 -18.47 7.63
N ALA A 229 -3.01 -17.38 7.94
CA ALA A 229 -1.60 -17.43 8.30
C ALA A 229 -1.40 -18.37 9.50
#